data_AF-A0A6A3GYV1-F1
#
_entry.id   AF-A0A6A3GYV1-F1
#
_cell.length_a   1.000
_cell.length_b   1.000
_cell.length_c   1.000
_cell.angle_alpha   90.00
_cell.angle_beta   90.00
_cell.angle_gamma   90.00
#
_symmetry.space_group_name_H-M   'P 1'
#
loop_
_entity.id
_entity.type
_entity.pdbx_description
1 polymer ?
#
loop_
_entity_poly.entity_id
_entity_poly.type
_entity_poly.pdbx_seq_one_letter_code
_entity_poly.pdbx_strand_id
1 'polypeptide(L)'
;MYLGDLANTCKLGLQCYSWLMTSVDPLLEERCRAAGGTVCGETEAYAVAKELMKTWPHTQLPGFDFLIEWSNIYCAREETWYNDLVIEAFTTTLSAKYGKNKTIFLPQLQLPDTNEGNRVPEATREALEKATEDYIFLPINLNSSHWACIVVDNVKGALMCYDSVDKRTHPEAPAGDCERDYQHNAHRFRSNDDAQPDIER
;
A
#
# COMPACT_ATOMS: atom_id res chain seq x y z
N MET A 1 12.04 -9.78 -10.04
CA MET A 1 10.63 -9.60 -10.41
C MET A 1 10.44 -8.12 -10.70
N TYR A 2 10.01 -7.76 -11.92
CA TYR A 2 9.64 -6.38 -12.23
C TYR A 2 8.20 -6.12 -11.78
N LEU A 3 7.85 -4.87 -11.44
CA LEU A 3 6.50 -4.50 -10.99
C LEU A 3 5.41 -4.85 -12.02
N GLY A 4 5.72 -4.79 -13.32
CA GLY A 4 4.81 -5.21 -14.39
C GLY A 4 4.51 -6.71 -14.40
N ASP A 5 5.49 -7.54 -14.05
CA ASP A 5 5.29 -8.99 -13.91
C ASP A 5 4.38 -9.28 -12.71
N LEU A 6 4.53 -8.52 -11.62
CA LEU A 6 3.70 -8.66 -10.43
C LEU A 6 2.24 -8.28 -10.72
N ALA A 7 2.00 -7.16 -11.41
CA ALA A 7 0.66 -6.70 -11.76
C ALA A 7 -0.11 -7.74 -12.60
N ASN A 8 0.54 -8.29 -13.62
CA ASN A 8 -0.05 -9.33 -14.45
C ASN A 8 -0.26 -10.63 -13.66
N THR A 9 0.70 -11.04 -12.83
CA THR A 9 0.61 -12.25 -12.01
C THR A 9 -0.56 -12.17 -11.03
N CYS A 10 -0.73 -11.05 -10.33
CA CYS A 10 -1.84 -10.85 -9.40
C CYS A 10 -3.19 -10.79 -10.11
N LYS A 11 -3.26 -10.19 -11.31
CA LYS A 11 -4.46 -10.19 -12.15
C LYS A 11 -4.87 -11.61 -12.53
N LEU A 12 -3.92 -12.42 -13.01
CA LEU A 12 -4.15 -13.82 -13.36
C LEU A 12 -4.52 -14.67 -12.13
N GLY A 13 -3.86 -14.44 -11.00
CA GLY A 13 -4.16 -15.12 -9.73
C GLY A 13 -5.59 -14.85 -9.26
N LEU A 14 -6.02 -13.58 -9.28
CA LEU A 14 -7.39 -13.22 -8.92
C LEU A 14 -8.42 -13.79 -9.90
N GLN A 15 -8.14 -13.77 -11.21
CA GLN A 15 -9.00 -14.38 -12.21
C GLN A 15 -9.16 -15.88 -11.99
N CYS A 16 -8.06 -16.58 -11.67
CA CYS A 16 -8.07 -17.99 -11.32
C CYS A 16 -8.95 -18.24 -10.09
N TYR A 17 -8.77 -17.46 -9.04
CA TYR A 17 -9.60 -17.53 -7.84
C TYR A 17 -11.09 -17.30 -8.14
N SER A 18 -11.42 -16.24 -8.89
CA SER A 18 -12.81 -15.95 -9.29
C SER A 18 -13.42 -17.09 -10.11
N TRP A 19 -12.67 -17.67 -11.06
CA TRP A 19 -13.14 -18.80 -11.85
C TRP A 19 -13.38 -20.05 -10.99
N LEU A 20 -12.47 -20.37 -10.07
CA LEU A 20 -12.64 -21.48 -9.14
C LEU A 20 -13.92 -21.34 -8.33
N MET A 21 -14.14 -20.18 -7.71
CA MET A 21 -15.30 -19.95 -6.83
C MET A 21 -16.63 -19.88 -7.59
N THR A 22 -16.65 -19.34 -8.81
CA THR A 22 -17.91 -19.11 -9.54
C THR A 22 -18.30 -20.24 -10.49
N SER A 23 -17.31 -20.99 -10.99
CA SER A 23 -17.54 -22.02 -12.01
C SER A 23 -17.27 -23.42 -11.47
N VAL A 24 -16.16 -23.61 -10.76
CA VAL A 24 -15.72 -24.95 -10.34
C VAL A 24 -16.46 -25.42 -9.08
N ASP A 25 -16.56 -24.57 -8.06
CA ASP A 25 -17.20 -24.94 -6.79
C ASP A 25 -18.67 -25.41 -6.97
N PRO A 26 -19.54 -24.71 -7.73
CA PRO A 26 -20.90 -25.19 -7.96
C PRO A 26 -20.98 -26.51 -8.72
N LEU A 27 -20.09 -26.72 -9.70
CA LEU A 27 -20.02 -27.97 -10.47
C LEU A 27 -19.57 -29.14 -9.60
N LEU A 28 -18.66 -28.89 -8.67
CA LEU A 28 -18.22 -29.88 -7.70
C LEU A 28 -19.35 -30.25 -6.73
N GLU A 29 -20.11 -29.27 -6.23
CA GLU A 29 -21.27 -29.51 -5.37
C GLU A 29 -22.37 -30.30 -6.08
N GLU A 30 -22.68 -29.96 -7.34
CA GLU A 30 -23.68 -30.65 -8.15
C GLU A 30 -23.30 -32.12 -8.37
N ARG A 31 -22.05 -32.39 -8.74
CA ARG A 31 -21.54 -33.76 -8.91
C ARG A 31 -21.60 -34.56 -7.61
N CYS A 32 -21.28 -33.94 -6.48
CA CYS A 32 -21.43 -34.59 -5.17
C CYS A 32 -22.87 -34.96 -4.85
N ARG A 33 -23.82 -34.08 -5.17
CA ARG A 33 -25.26 -34.30 -4.94
C ARG A 33 -25.81 -35.40 -5.85
N ALA A 34 -25.41 -35.43 -7.11
CA ALA A 34 -25.82 -36.43 -8.09
C ALA A 34 -25.31 -37.84 -7.75
N ALA A 35 -24.17 -37.96 -7.07
CA ALA A 35 -23.58 -39.24 -6.67
C ALA A 35 -24.17 -39.87 -5.39
N GLY A 36 -25.33 -39.39 -4.92
CA GLY A 36 -26.07 -40.00 -3.81
C GLY A 36 -25.35 -39.98 -2.45
N GLY A 37 -24.40 -39.05 -2.25
CA GLY A 37 -23.65 -38.91 -1.01
C GLY A 37 -22.69 -40.05 -0.67
N THR A 38 -22.59 -41.09 -1.52
CA THR A 38 -21.72 -42.27 -1.29
C THR A 38 -20.69 -42.52 -2.39
N VAL A 39 -20.81 -41.85 -3.55
CA VAL A 39 -19.80 -41.94 -4.64
C VAL A 39 -19.29 -40.55 -5.04
N CYS A 40 -18.99 -39.74 -4.04
CA CYS A 40 -17.75 -38.97 -4.07
C CYS A 40 -16.93 -39.49 -2.90
N GLY A 41 -16.63 -40.80 -2.89
CA GLY A 41 -15.41 -41.25 -2.22
C GLY A 41 -14.33 -40.34 -2.75
N GLU A 42 -13.75 -39.54 -1.84
CA GLU A 42 -12.78 -38.49 -2.13
C GLU A 42 -11.85 -38.99 -3.22
N THR A 43 -12.07 -38.58 -4.47
CA THR A 43 -10.93 -38.59 -5.37
C THR A 43 -9.96 -37.65 -4.67
N GLU A 44 -8.72 -38.10 -4.45
CA GLU A 44 -7.71 -37.26 -3.79
C GLU A 44 -7.71 -35.85 -4.41
N ALA A 45 -7.95 -35.76 -5.73
CA ALA A 45 -8.16 -34.52 -6.46
C ALA A 45 -9.32 -33.63 -5.95
N TYR A 46 -10.51 -34.19 -5.65
CA TYR A 46 -11.63 -33.40 -5.12
C TYR A 46 -11.38 -32.91 -3.69
N ALA A 47 -10.84 -33.77 -2.82
CA ALA A 47 -10.48 -33.38 -1.46
C ALA A 47 -9.39 -32.29 -1.48
N VAL A 48 -8.35 -32.48 -2.30
CA VAL A 48 -7.28 -31.49 -2.51
C VAL A 48 -7.83 -30.19 -3.08
N ALA A 49 -8.71 -30.23 -4.08
CA ALA A 49 -9.31 -29.02 -4.65
C ALA A 49 -10.16 -28.27 -3.61
N LYS A 50 -10.96 -28.98 -2.81
CA LYS A 50 -11.79 -28.38 -1.76
C LYS A 50 -10.94 -27.77 -0.64
N GLU A 51 -9.89 -28.47 -0.19
CA GLU A 51 -8.96 -27.94 0.80
C GLU A 51 -8.15 -26.75 0.26
N LEU A 52 -7.73 -26.79 -1.00
CA LEU A 52 -7.09 -25.66 -1.66
C LEU A 52 -8.03 -24.46 -1.70
N MET A 53 -9.27 -24.61 -2.18
CA MET A 53 -10.24 -23.51 -2.26
C MET A 53 -10.56 -22.88 -0.90
N LYS A 54 -10.61 -23.69 0.17
CA LYS A 54 -10.81 -23.19 1.54
C LYS A 54 -9.63 -22.37 2.08
N THR A 55 -8.41 -22.69 1.66
CA THR A 55 -7.18 -22.15 2.28
C THR A 55 -6.49 -21.10 1.42
N TRP A 56 -6.67 -21.11 0.09
CA TRP A 56 -5.79 -20.46 -0.88
C TRP A 56 -6.20 -19.05 -1.35
N PRO A 57 -6.83 -18.23 -0.50
CA PRO A 57 -6.34 -16.85 -0.47
C PRO A 57 -5.83 -16.46 0.91
N HIS A 58 -6.17 -17.24 1.94
CA HIS A 58 -5.85 -16.93 3.34
C HIS A 58 -4.60 -17.63 3.85
N THR A 59 -3.91 -18.36 2.98
CA THR A 59 -2.62 -18.96 3.33
C THR A 59 -1.58 -17.86 3.46
N GLN A 60 -0.73 -17.96 4.48
CA GLN A 60 0.39 -17.05 4.67
C GLN A 60 1.36 -17.10 3.48
N LEU A 61 1.74 -15.92 3.00
CA LEU A 61 2.78 -15.73 2.01
C LEU A 61 4.15 -15.95 2.68
N PRO A 62 4.94 -16.95 2.22
CA PRO A 62 6.22 -17.25 2.85
C PRO A 62 7.27 -16.16 2.59
N GLY A 63 8.23 -16.03 3.51
CA GLY A 63 9.38 -15.13 3.35
C GLY A 63 9.28 -13.80 4.10
N PHE A 64 8.21 -13.59 4.87
CA PHE A 64 8.02 -12.43 5.73
C PHE A 64 7.91 -12.86 7.19
N ASP A 65 8.42 -12.02 8.10
CA ASP A 65 8.37 -12.19 9.55
C ASP A 65 7.07 -11.66 10.19
N PHE A 66 6.18 -11.10 9.36
CA PHE A 66 4.83 -10.69 9.72
C PHE A 66 3.77 -11.50 8.95
N LEU A 67 2.53 -11.42 9.42
CA LEU A 67 1.41 -12.11 8.79
C LEU A 67 0.95 -11.32 7.56
N ILE A 68 1.30 -11.83 6.39
CA ILE A 68 0.76 -11.40 5.10
C ILE A 68 0.25 -12.64 4.37
N GLU A 69 -0.96 -12.56 3.81
CA GLU A 69 -1.61 -13.63 3.05
C GLU A 69 -1.53 -13.38 1.54
N TRP A 70 -1.75 -14.43 0.75
CA TRP A 70 -1.90 -14.30 -0.71
C TRP A 70 -3.03 -13.34 -1.11
N SER A 71 -4.09 -13.26 -0.32
CA SER A 71 -5.21 -12.33 -0.52
C SER A 71 -4.75 -10.87 -0.51
N ASN A 72 -3.79 -10.53 0.35
CA ASN A 72 -3.33 -9.16 0.52
C ASN A 72 -2.60 -8.65 -0.72
N ILE A 73 -1.84 -9.51 -1.43
CA ILE A 73 -1.05 -9.09 -2.60
C ILE A 73 -1.89 -8.95 -3.88
N TYR A 74 -3.13 -9.45 -3.91
CA TYR A 74 -3.98 -9.30 -5.09
C TYR A 74 -4.34 -7.84 -5.38
N CYS A 75 -4.16 -6.90 -4.44
CA CYS A 75 -4.27 -5.46 -4.71
C CYS A 75 -3.11 -4.91 -5.55
N ALA A 76 -2.05 -5.68 -5.79
CA ALA A 76 -1.03 -5.36 -6.78
C ALA A 76 -1.54 -5.66 -8.20
N ARG A 77 -2.66 -5.05 -8.58
CA ARG A 77 -3.24 -5.10 -9.94
C ARG A 77 -3.69 -3.71 -10.35
N GLU A 78 -4.07 -3.57 -11.61
CA GLU A 78 -4.59 -2.31 -12.14
C GLU A 78 -5.81 -1.84 -11.34
N GLU A 79 -5.93 -0.51 -11.14
CA GLU A 79 -7.08 0.15 -10.53
C GLU A 79 -7.38 -0.22 -9.07
N THR A 80 -6.40 -0.76 -8.33
CA THR A 80 -6.54 -1.03 -6.90
C THR A 80 -5.48 -0.38 -6.04
N TRP A 81 -5.88 -0.01 -4.83
CA TRP A 81 -5.00 0.59 -3.83
C TRP A 81 -4.18 -0.48 -3.11
N TYR A 82 -2.88 -0.23 -2.98
CA TYR A 82 -2.03 -1.02 -2.10
C TYR A 82 -2.46 -0.82 -0.64
N ASN A 83 -2.55 -1.93 0.10
CA ASN A 83 -2.75 -1.89 1.55
C ASN A 83 -1.41 -1.81 2.27
N ASP A 84 -1.45 -1.48 3.55
CA ASP A 84 -0.28 -1.30 4.41
C ASP A 84 0.64 -2.53 4.39
N LEU A 85 0.10 -3.75 4.45
CA LEU A 85 0.87 -4.99 4.43
C LEU A 85 1.67 -5.19 3.14
N VAL A 86 1.12 -4.78 1.99
CA VAL A 86 1.84 -4.86 0.71
C VAL A 86 2.94 -3.81 0.63
N ILE A 87 2.71 -2.60 1.17
CA ILE A 87 3.77 -1.59 1.28
C ILE A 87 4.88 -2.09 2.21
N GLU A 88 4.53 -2.72 3.34
CA GLU A 88 5.48 -3.28 4.28
C GLU A 88 6.31 -4.39 3.62
N ALA A 89 5.65 -5.36 2.98
CA ALA A 89 6.31 -6.44 2.23
C ALA A 89 7.24 -5.92 1.14
N PHE A 90 6.82 -4.89 0.41
CA PHE A 90 7.66 -4.25 -0.60
C PHE A 90 8.91 -3.64 0.03
N THR A 91 8.76 -2.87 1.12
CA THR A 91 9.89 -2.22 1.78
C THR A 91 10.84 -3.20 2.47
N THR A 92 10.31 -4.26 3.09
CA THR A 92 11.13 -5.37 3.63
C THR A 92 11.93 -6.04 2.53
N THR A 93 11.33 -6.25 1.35
CA THR A 93 12.02 -6.77 0.18
C THR A 93 13.13 -5.82 -0.30
N LEU A 94 12.89 -4.50 -0.31
CA LEU A 94 13.90 -3.50 -0.67
C LEU A 94 15.08 -3.52 0.31
N SER A 95 14.80 -3.58 1.61
CA SER A 95 15.83 -3.65 2.65
C SER A 95 16.66 -4.93 2.52
N ALA A 96 16.01 -6.08 2.36
CA ALA A 96 16.69 -7.37 2.19
C ALA A 96 17.54 -7.43 0.91
N LYS A 97 17.06 -6.83 -0.20
CA LYS A 97 17.72 -6.93 -1.51
C LYS A 97 18.90 -5.98 -1.67
N TYR A 98 18.73 -4.72 -1.27
CA TYR A 98 19.72 -3.67 -1.52
C TYR A 98 20.53 -3.32 -0.28
N GLY A 99 20.07 -3.71 0.91
CA GLY A 99 20.62 -3.26 2.18
C GLY A 99 20.51 -1.75 2.34
N LYS A 100 21.05 -1.23 3.45
CA LYS A 100 21.30 0.21 3.68
C LYS A 100 20.06 1.10 3.68
N ASN A 101 18.88 0.51 3.75
CA ASN A 101 17.64 1.26 3.91
C ASN A 101 16.82 0.71 5.05
N LYS A 102 16.10 1.62 5.69
CA LYS A 102 15.14 1.34 6.76
C LYS A 102 13.81 1.99 6.42
N THR A 103 12.73 1.32 6.75
CA THR A 103 11.39 1.88 6.63
C THR A 103 10.84 2.17 8.01
N ILE A 104 10.24 3.35 8.17
CA ILE A 104 9.49 3.73 9.35
C ILE A 104 8.12 4.21 8.87
N PHE A 105 7.06 3.48 9.19
CA PHE A 105 5.70 3.87 8.77
C PHE A 105 5.26 5.13 9.53
N LEU A 106 4.80 6.12 8.77
CA LEU A 106 4.12 7.28 9.34
C LEU A 106 2.66 6.92 9.64
N PRO A 107 2.06 7.51 10.69
CA PRO A 107 0.63 7.35 10.91
C PRO A 107 -0.15 7.88 9.70
N GLN A 108 -1.31 7.28 9.45
CA GLN A 108 -2.22 7.79 8.44
C GLN A 108 -2.58 9.25 8.74
N LEU A 109 -2.55 10.09 7.70
CA LEU A 109 -2.89 11.50 7.79
C LEU A 109 -4.19 11.79 7.04
N GLN A 110 -5.07 12.56 7.68
CA GLN A 110 -6.29 13.08 7.07
C GLN A 110 -6.07 14.54 6.68
N LEU A 111 -6.42 14.91 5.45
CA LEU A 111 -6.23 16.21 4.86
C LEU A 111 -7.59 16.83 4.44
N PRO A 112 -7.81 18.14 4.65
CA PRO A 112 -6.88 19.09 5.26
C PRO A 112 -6.78 18.88 6.78
N ASP A 113 -5.55 18.88 7.29
CA ASP A 113 -5.30 18.77 8.72
C ASP A 113 -5.55 20.11 9.40
N THR A 114 -6.33 20.11 10.48
CA THR A 114 -6.67 21.29 11.27
C THR A 114 -5.71 21.54 12.43
N ASN A 115 -4.76 20.63 12.69
CA ASN A 115 -3.77 20.75 13.75
C ASN A 115 -2.43 21.24 13.22
N GLU A 116 -2.05 22.48 13.58
CA GLU A 116 -0.81 23.12 13.10
C GLU A 116 0.47 22.71 13.87
N GLY A 117 0.43 21.76 14.81
CA GLY A 117 1.60 21.39 15.64
C GLY A 117 1.66 19.94 16.11
N ASN A 118 2.88 19.38 16.16
CA ASN A 118 3.25 17.98 16.47
C ASN A 118 2.73 16.92 15.47
N ARG A 119 3.07 17.10 14.19
CA ARG A 119 2.69 16.23 13.06
C ARG A 119 3.36 14.85 13.06
N VAL A 120 4.44 14.67 13.81
CA VAL A 120 5.21 13.43 13.82
C VAL A 120 5.14 12.82 15.24
N PRO A 121 4.56 11.62 15.41
CA PRO A 121 4.51 10.95 16.70
C PRO A 121 5.89 10.77 17.32
N GLU A 122 5.97 10.82 18.65
CA GLU A 122 7.23 10.65 19.38
C GLU A 122 7.92 9.33 19.03
N ALA A 123 7.16 8.24 18.87
CA ALA A 123 7.69 6.95 18.45
C ALA A 123 8.39 7.01 17.08
N THR A 124 7.83 7.78 16.13
CA THR A 124 8.45 8.00 14.81
C THR A 124 9.73 8.82 14.95
N ARG A 125 9.72 9.86 15.81
CA ARG A 125 10.91 10.68 16.07
C ARG A 125 12.04 9.85 16.68
N GLU A 126 11.75 9.08 17.72
CA GLU A 126 12.72 8.17 18.33
C GLU A 126 13.26 7.14 17.33
N ALA A 127 12.40 6.60 16.46
CA ALA A 127 12.80 5.63 15.46
C ALA A 127 13.73 6.27 14.40
N LEU A 128 13.49 7.52 14.04
CA LEU A 128 14.33 8.33 13.15
C LEU A 128 15.68 8.64 13.79
N GLU A 129 15.71 9.07 15.05
CA GLU A 129 16.95 9.37 15.78
C GLU A 129 17.84 8.12 15.94
N LYS A 130 17.24 6.94 16.05
CA LYS A 130 17.94 5.65 16.14
C LYS A 130 18.33 5.06 14.77
N ALA A 131 17.81 5.60 13.67
CA ALA A 131 18.12 5.10 12.34
C ALA A 131 19.52 5.55 11.92
N THR A 132 20.30 4.61 11.38
CA THR A 132 21.70 4.85 10.98
C THR A 132 21.94 4.48 9.51
N GLU A 133 20.90 4.02 8.84
CA GLU A 133 20.91 3.60 7.45
C GLU A 133 21.07 4.79 6.50
N ASP A 134 21.70 4.54 5.35
CA ASP A 134 21.95 5.56 4.31
C ASP A 134 20.64 6.21 3.83
N TYR A 135 19.57 5.41 3.75
CA TYR A 135 18.25 5.85 3.29
C TYR A 135 17.16 5.43 4.28
N ILE A 136 16.32 6.39 4.68
CA ILE A 136 15.15 6.10 5.52
C ILE A 136 13.89 6.43 4.71
N PHE A 137 13.08 5.41 4.45
CA PHE A 137 11.78 5.55 3.82
C PHE A 137 10.70 5.78 4.88
N LEU A 138 9.87 6.79 4.62
CA LEU A 138 8.75 7.19 5.46
C LEU A 138 7.47 7.15 4.62
N PRO A 139 6.91 5.97 4.32
CA PRO A 139 5.62 5.85 3.65
C PRO A 139 4.53 6.48 4.50
N ILE A 140 3.65 7.24 3.86
CA ILE A 140 2.50 7.87 4.49
C ILE A 140 1.23 7.61 3.68
N ASN A 141 0.19 7.15 4.38
CA ASN A 141 -1.14 7.02 3.81
C ASN A 141 -1.92 8.32 4.04
N LEU A 142 -2.33 8.95 2.95
CA LEU A 142 -3.09 10.19 2.92
C LEU A 142 -4.56 9.86 2.62
N ASN A 143 -5.48 10.28 3.50
CA ASN A 143 -6.92 10.11 3.35
C ASN A 143 -7.41 8.66 3.14
N SER A 144 -6.66 7.66 3.61
CA SER A 144 -6.92 6.22 3.34
C SER A 144 -6.98 5.87 1.84
N SER A 145 -6.50 6.76 0.97
CA SER A 145 -6.79 6.70 -0.45
C SER A 145 -5.65 7.25 -1.30
N HIS A 146 -4.46 7.46 -0.74
CA HIS A 146 -3.28 7.86 -1.49
C HIS A 146 -2.01 7.53 -0.70
N TRP A 147 -0.97 7.08 -1.39
CA TRP A 147 0.33 6.81 -0.79
C TRP A 147 1.36 7.81 -1.31
N ALA A 148 2.04 8.47 -0.40
CA ALA A 148 3.24 9.22 -0.66
C ALA A 148 4.41 8.62 0.13
N CYS A 149 5.63 9.02 -0.19
CA CYS A 149 6.81 8.60 0.56
C CYS A 149 7.74 9.79 0.78
N ILE A 150 8.09 10.04 2.04
CA ILE A 150 9.19 10.93 2.39
C ILE A 150 10.46 10.08 2.48
N VAL A 151 11.56 10.59 1.94
CA VAL A 151 12.86 9.90 1.94
C VAL A 151 13.89 10.79 2.62
N VAL A 152 14.48 10.29 3.69
CA VAL A 152 15.69 10.87 4.29
C VAL A 152 16.89 10.23 3.62
N ASP A 153 17.69 11.03 2.93
CA ASP A 153 18.98 10.65 2.35
C ASP A 153 20.08 11.14 3.29
N ASN A 154 20.56 10.24 4.16
CA ASN A 154 21.62 10.54 5.11
C ASN A 154 23.00 10.69 4.43
N VAL A 155 23.16 10.17 3.22
CA VAL A 155 24.41 10.31 2.45
C VAL A 155 24.57 11.75 1.96
N LYS A 156 23.48 12.37 1.51
CA LYS A 156 23.47 13.75 1.02
C LYS A 156 23.03 14.78 2.06
N GLY A 157 22.47 14.33 3.19
CA GLY A 157 21.85 15.21 4.18
C GLY A 157 20.60 15.91 3.61
N ALA A 158 19.79 15.18 2.84
CA ALA A 158 18.64 15.72 2.13
C ALA A 158 17.33 15.03 2.53
N LEU A 159 16.23 15.78 2.43
CA LEU A 159 14.87 15.28 2.59
C LEU A 159 14.12 15.44 1.27
N MET A 160 13.53 14.36 0.79
CA MET A 160 12.77 14.33 -0.47
C MET A 160 11.35 13.87 -0.21
N CYS A 161 10.38 14.48 -0.89
CA CYS A 161 8.99 14.02 -0.88
C CYS A 161 8.63 13.50 -2.27
N TYR A 162 8.19 12.25 -2.34
CA TYR A 162 7.68 11.63 -3.54
C TYR A 162 6.18 11.45 -3.41
N ASP A 163 5.44 12.27 -4.15
CA ASP A 163 4.00 12.18 -4.32
C ASP A 163 3.73 12.09 -5.83
N SER A 164 3.11 11.00 -6.27
CA SER A 164 2.81 10.78 -7.69
C SER A 164 1.58 11.52 -8.19
N VAL A 165 0.74 12.02 -7.27
CA VAL A 165 -0.52 12.71 -7.58
C VAL A 165 -0.33 14.22 -7.46
N ASP A 166 0.47 14.69 -6.51
CA ASP A 166 0.87 16.10 -6.43
C ASP A 166 2.11 16.37 -7.30
N LYS A 167 1.93 17.12 -8.39
CA LYS A 167 2.99 17.43 -9.37
C LYS A 167 3.95 18.53 -8.91
N ARG A 168 3.86 19.03 -7.68
CA ARG A 168 4.84 19.98 -7.17
C ARG A 168 6.14 19.26 -6.82
N THR A 169 7.08 19.27 -7.76
CA THR A 169 8.49 19.03 -7.49
C THR A 169 8.95 20.01 -6.40
N HIS A 170 9.17 19.54 -5.18
CA HIS A 170 9.86 20.30 -4.17
C HIS A 170 11.37 20.19 -4.47
N PRO A 171 12.03 21.25 -4.97
CA PRO A 171 13.49 21.22 -5.08
C PRO A 171 14.09 21.07 -3.68
N GLU A 172 15.21 20.36 -3.61
CA GLU A 172 16.02 20.09 -2.42
C GLU A 172 16.06 21.31 -1.48
N ALA A 173 15.31 21.26 -0.37
CA ALA A 173 15.38 22.29 0.66
C ALA A 173 16.52 21.90 1.62
N PRO A 174 17.55 22.75 1.82
CA PRO A 174 18.52 22.52 2.87
C PRO A 174 17.81 22.54 4.23
N ALA A 175 18.28 21.71 5.16
CA ALA A 175 17.64 21.37 6.43
C ALA A 175 17.27 22.56 7.36
N GLY A 176 17.59 23.81 7.00
CA GLY A 176 17.28 25.03 7.75
C GLY A 176 16.07 25.84 7.27
N ASP A 177 15.42 25.50 6.16
CA ASP A 177 14.33 26.32 5.57
C ASP A 177 12.92 25.71 5.65
N CYS A 178 12.78 24.54 6.29
CA CYS A 178 11.57 23.72 6.25
C CYS A 178 10.32 24.37 6.89
N GLU A 179 10.49 25.37 7.75
CA GLU A 179 9.39 26.05 8.46
C GLU A 179 8.70 27.12 7.60
N ARG A 180 9.40 27.70 6.62
CA ARG A 180 8.87 28.79 5.78
C ARG A 180 7.99 28.30 4.63
N ASP A 181 8.28 27.14 4.05
CA ASP A 181 7.56 26.64 2.88
C ASP A 181 6.17 26.05 3.21
N TYR A 182 5.98 25.56 4.43
CA TYR A 182 4.65 25.17 4.90
C TYR A 182 3.78 26.38 5.23
N GLN A 183 4.34 27.42 5.85
CA GLN A 183 3.59 28.64 6.20
C GLN A 183 3.22 29.48 4.97
N HIS A 184 4.08 29.54 3.94
CA HIS A 184 3.79 30.33 2.73
C HIS A 184 2.64 29.75 1.89
N ASN A 185 2.35 28.45 2.02
CA ASN A 185 1.26 27.78 1.28
C ASN A 185 -0.09 27.80 2.02
N ALA A 186 -0.12 27.93 3.34
CA ALA A 186 -1.37 28.07 4.10
C ALA A 186 -2.11 29.39 3.81
N HIS A 187 -1.36 30.45 3.46
CA HIS A 187 -1.96 31.75 3.13
C HIS A 187 -2.56 31.84 1.73
N ARG A 188 -2.24 30.92 0.81
CA ARG A 188 -2.71 31.00 -0.59
C ARG A 188 -4.00 30.21 -0.86
N PHE A 189 -4.45 29.41 0.10
CA PHE A 189 -5.79 28.81 0.11
C PHE A 189 -6.89 29.78 0.59
N ARG A 190 -6.54 31.02 0.98
CA ARG A 190 -7.50 32.02 1.50
C ARG A 190 -7.95 33.11 0.53
N SER A 191 -7.57 33.07 -0.76
CA SER A 191 -7.80 34.25 -1.63
C SER A 191 -8.43 33.98 -3.00
N ASN A 192 -9.26 32.93 -3.16
CA ASN A 192 -10.01 32.74 -4.41
C ASN A 192 -11.54 32.56 -4.25
N ASP A 193 -12.12 32.85 -3.07
CA ASP A 193 -13.57 32.75 -2.84
C ASP A 193 -14.32 34.11 -2.84
N ASP A 194 -13.79 35.15 -3.48
CA ASP A 194 -14.53 36.40 -3.68
C ASP A 194 -14.45 36.87 -5.15
N ALA A 195 -15.32 36.29 -5.99
CA ALA A 195 -15.73 36.91 -7.26
C ALA A 195 -17.17 36.50 -7.57
N GLN A 196 -18.11 37.22 -6.95
CA GLN A 196 -19.55 37.19 -7.26
C GLN A 196 -19.78 37.79 -8.66
N PRO A 197 -20.60 37.19 -9.55
CA PRO A 197 -20.93 37.81 -10.83
C PRO A 197 -22.09 38.81 -10.65
N ASP A 198 -21.80 40.10 -10.81
CA ASP A 198 -22.80 41.13 -11.08
C ASP A 198 -23.25 41.03 -12.55
N ILE A 199 -24.52 40.65 -12.77
CA ILE A 199 -25.23 40.91 -14.03
C ILE A 199 -26.61 41.47 -13.70
N GLU A 200 -26.72 42.80 -13.68
CA GLU A 200 -27.94 43.53 -14.02
C GLU A 200 -27.74 44.22 -15.38
N ARG A 201 -28.48 43.77 -16.39
CA ARG A 201 -29.34 44.56 -17.29
C ARG A 201 -29.93 43.71 -18.40
#